data_AF-A0A1F6B2L7-F1
#
_entry.id   AF-A0A1F6B2L7-F1
#
_cell.length_a   1.000
_cell.length_b   1.000
_cell.length_c   1.000
_cell.angle_alpha   90.00
_cell.angle_beta   90.00
_cell.angle_gamma   90.00
#
_symmetry.space_group_name_H-M   'P 1'
#
loop_
_entity.id
_entity.type
_entity.pdbx_description
1 polymer ?
#
loop_
_entity_poly.entity_id
_entity_poly.type
_entity_poly.pdbx_seq_one_letter_code
_entity_poly.pdbx_strand_id
1 'polypeptide(L)' 'MFKNIIAPVQAWLLLQGRCVGCGKSLSKGIRKKGKEEDTVTCKTCGRIFIFDKNKKIYRRAPLITRG' A
#
# COMPACT_ATOMS: atom_id res chain seq x y z
N MET A 1 14.54 -3.20 -27.87
CA MET A 1 13.98 -2.09 -27.07
C MET A 1 12.92 -2.63 -26.12
N PHE A 2 13.37 -3.36 -25.08
CA PHE A 2 12.51 -3.96 -24.05
C PHE A 2 13.12 -3.64 -22.69
N LYS A 3 13.01 -2.38 -22.26
CA LYS A 3 13.30 -2.00 -20.89
C LYS A 3 11.97 -2.02 -20.13
N ASN A 4 11.92 -2.84 -19.08
CA ASN A 4 11.00 -2.73 -17.95
C ASN A 4 9.69 -3.56 -17.96
N ILE A 5 9.73 -4.82 -18.40
CA ILE A 5 8.69 -5.82 -18.02
C ILE A 5 9.06 -6.44 -16.66
N ILE A 6 9.33 -5.61 -15.65
CA ILE A 6 9.44 -6.04 -14.25
C ILE A 6 8.61 -5.07 -13.40
N ALA A 7 7.34 -4.88 -13.78
CA ALA A 7 6.34 -4.23 -12.93
C ALA A 7 5.36 -5.18 -12.19
N PRO A 8 5.39 -6.53 -12.26
CA PRO A 8 4.13 -7.23 -12.01
C PRO A 8 3.89 -7.59 -10.54
N VAL A 9 4.90 -7.87 -9.71
CA VAL A 9 4.63 -8.40 -8.35
C VAL A 9 4.24 -7.33 -7.34
N GLN A 10 4.91 -6.18 -7.33
CA GLN A 10 4.64 -5.16 -6.31
C GLN A 10 3.27 -4.50 -6.50
N ALA A 11 2.88 -4.24 -7.75
CA ALA A 11 1.55 -3.73 -8.09
C ALA A 11 0.47 -4.80 -7.84
N TRP A 12 0.72 -6.06 -8.20
CA TRP A 12 -0.21 -7.16 -7.97
C TRP A 12 -0.44 -7.45 -6.48
N LEU A 13 0.61 -7.40 -5.66
CA LEU A 13 0.47 -7.52 -4.20
C LEU A 13 -0.42 -6.42 -3.62
N LEU A 14 -0.29 -5.18 -4.11
CA LEU A 14 -1.16 -4.08 -3.68
C LEU A 14 -2.61 -4.26 -4.15
N LEU A 15 -2.82 -4.75 -5.38
CA LEU A 15 -4.16 -5.11 -5.88
C LEU A 15 -4.80 -6.22 -5.04
N GLN A 16 -4.02 -7.19 -4.57
CA GLN A 16 -4.48 -8.20 -3.61
C GLN A 16 -4.65 -7.68 -2.17
N GLY A 17 -4.35 -6.40 -1.91
CA GLY A 17 -4.37 -5.83 -0.57
C GLY A 17 -3.35 -6.47 0.37
N ARG A 18 -2.18 -6.86 -0.15
CA ARG A 18 -1.05 -7.41 0.59
C ARG A 18 0.11 -6.41 0.66
N CYS A 19 0.87 -6.49 1.74
CA CYS A 19 2.05 -5.67 1.95
C CYS A 19 3.15 -6.09 0.97
N VAL A 20 3.70 -5.12 0.22
CA VAL A 20 4.83 -5.33 -0.70
C VAL A 20 6.15 -5.72 -0.01
N GLY A 21 6.21 -5.67 1.32
CA GLY A 21 7.39 -6.05 2.10
C GLY A 21 7.36 -7.45 2.66
N CYS A 22 6.31 -7.75 3.40
CA CYS A 22 6.19 -9.01 4.15
C CYS A 22 5.07 -9.92 3.64
N GLY A 23 4.35 -9.54 2.58
CA GLY A 23 3.27 -10.33 1.99
C GLY A 23 1.99 -10.44 2.83
N LYS A 24 1.96 -9.91 4.06
CA LYS A 24 0.77 -9.94 4.93
C LYS A 24 -0.36 -9.06 4.42
N SER A 25 -1.60 -9.49 4.62
CA SER A 25 -2.79 -8.74 4.24
C SER A 25 -2.90 -7.41 4.99
N LEU A 26 -3.01 -6.32 4.23
CA LEU A 26 -3.24 -4.96 4.73
C LEU A 26 -4.62 -4.79 5.36
N SER A 27 -5.57 -5.68 5.05
CA SER A 27 -6.87 -5.75 5.74
C SER A 27 -6.75 -6.02 7.24
N LYS A 28 -5.72 -6.77 7.68
CA LYS A 28 -5.42 -7.04 9.09
C LYS A 28 -4.50 -5.99 9.73
N GLY A 29 -4.11 -4.98 8.96
CA GLY A 29 -3.28 -3.86 9.39
C GLY A 29 -4.02 -2.91 10.33
N ILE A 30 -3.27 -1.96 10.90
CA ILE A 30 -3.84 -0.86 11.68
C ILE A 30 -4.39 0.17 10.69
N ARG A 31 -5.72 0.32 10.64
CA ARG A 31 -6.38 1.29 9.78
C ARG A 31 -6.77 2.53 10.56
N LYS A 32 -6.29 3.69 10.12
CA LYS A 32 -6.70 5.01 10.59
C LYS A 32 -7.65 5.60 9.55
N LYS A 33 -8.89 5.84 9.94
CA LYS A 33 -9.91 6.38 9.03
C LYS A 33 -9.65 7.85 8.74
N GLY A 34 -9.54 8.22 7.47
CA GLY A 34 -9.56 9.61 7.01
C GLY A 34 -10.87 9.96 6.31
N LYS A 35 -11.04 11.22 5.88
CA LYS A 35 -12.23 11.64 5.12
C LYS A 35 -12.33 10.89 3.79
N GLU A 36 -11.31 11.03 2.93
CA GLU A 36 -11.31 10.43 1.59
C GLU A 36 -10.46 9.16 1.50
N GLU A 37 -9.43 9.07 2.34
CA GLU A 37 -8.44 7.99 2.28
C GLU A 37 -8.16 7.45 3.68
N ASP A 38 -8.00 6.14 3.80
CA ASP A 38 -7.62 5.50 5.05
C ASP A 38 -6.11 5.22 5.06
N THR A 39 -5.45 5.53 6.17
CA THR A 39 -4.05 5.15 6.35
C THR A 39 -3.99 3.75 6.93
N VAL A 40 -3.26 2.84 6.29
CA VAL A 40 -3.14 1.44 6.68
C VAL A 40 -1.68 1.12 7.00
N THR A 41 -1.40 0.84 8.26
CA THR A 41 -0.07 0.45 8.72
C THR A 41 0.02 -1.07 8.83
N CYS A 42 1.02 -1.67 8.19
CA CYS A 42 1.27 -3.10 8.28
C CYS A 42 1.77 -3.45 9.69
N LYS A 43 1.06 -4.34 10.39
CA LYS A 43 1.44 -4.78 11.75
C LYS A 43 2.80 -5.48 11.83
N THR A 44 3.20 -6.15 10.75
CA THR A 44 4.42 -6.99 10.75
C THR A 44 5.67 -6.22 10.39
N CYS A 45 5.58 -5.25 9.45
CA CYS A 45 6.77 -4.52 8.98
C CYS A 45 6.72 -3.01 9.23
N GLY A 46 5.63 -2.49 9.82
CA GLY A 46 5.46 -1.07 10.12
C GLY A 46 5.25 -0.16 8.90
N ARG A 47 5.28 -0.69 7.66
CA ARG A 47 5.10 0.12 6.45
C ARG A 47 3.69 0.70 6.37
N ILE A 48 3.63 1.95 5.93
CA ILE A 48 2.40 2.73 5.82
C ILE A 48 1.92 2.72 4.37
N PHE A 49 0.64 2.44 4.19
CA PHE A 49 -0.07 2.43 2.93
C PHE A 49 -1.27 3.36 3.05
N ILE A 50 -1.78 3.80 1.90
CA ILE A 50 -3.00 4.59 1.80
C ILE A 50 -4.01 3.75 1.05
N PHE A 51 -5.21 3.63 1.60
CA PHE A 51 -6.35 2.99 0.97
C PHE A 51 -7.30 4.09 0.49
N ASP A 52 -7.40 4.23 -0.83
CA ASP A 52 -8.33 5.15 -1.47
C ASP A 52 -9.73 4.53 -1.43
N LYS A 53 -10.68 5.18 -0.75
CA LYS A 53 -12.05 4.64 -0.59
C LYS A 53 -12.84 4.68 -1.89
N ASN A 54 -12.59 5.70 -2.73
CA ASN A 54 -13.30 5.91 -3.98
C ASN A 54 -12.91 4.82 -5.00
N LYS A 55 -11.61 4.55 -5.10
CA LYS A 55 -11.07 3.58 -6.05
C LYS A 55 -10.92 2.17 -5.46
N LYS A 56 -11.07 2.00 -4.15
CA LYS A 56 -10.84 0.75 -3.39
C LYS A 56 -9.46 0.14 -3.64
N ILE A 57 -8.44 0.98 -3.88
CA ILE A 57 -7.07 0.55 -4.16
C ILE A 57 -6.14 0.91 -3.00
N TYR A 58 -5.12 0.08 -2.79
CA TYR A 58 -4.01 0.40 -1.91
C TYR A 58 -2.87 1.02 -2.72
N ARG A 59 -2.30 2.10 -2.18
CA ARG A 59 -1.08 2.72 -2.69
C ARG A 59 -0.07 2.91 -1.56
N ARG A 60 1.21 3.03 -1.91
CA ARG A 60 2.24 3.37 -0.93
C ARG A 60 1.99 4.79 -0.42
N ALA A 61 2.19 5.03 0.88
CA ALA A 61 2.18 6.39 1.39
C ALA A 61 3.35 7.17 0.78
N PRO A 62 3.13 8.43 0.33
CA PRO A 62 4.23 9.27 -0.11
C PRO A 62 5.18 9.50 1.08
N LEU A 63 6.49 9.48 0.83
CA LEU A 63 7.47 9.90 1.82
C LEU A 63 7.24 11.40 2.04
N ILE A 64 6.71 11.77 3.21
CA ILE A 64 6.66 13.16 3.62
C ILE A 64 8.08 13.50 4.06
N THR A 65 8.96 13.87 3.12
CA THR A 65 10.21 14.53 3.47
C THR A 65 9.84 15.89 4.02
N ARG A 66 9.70 15.98 5.35
CA ARG A 66 9.75 17.27 6.04
C ARG A 66 11.20 17.74 5.94
N GLY A 67 11.48 18.51 4.89
CA GLY A 67 12.67 19.37 4.82
C GLY A 67 12.49 20.54 5.78
#